data_AF-A0A7K0NZS2-F1
#
_entry.id   AF-A0A7K0NZS2-F1
#
_cell.length_a   1.000
_cell.length_b   1.000
_cell.length_c   1.000
_cell.angle_alpha   90.00
_cell.angle_beta   90.00
_cell.angle_gamma   90.00
#
_symmetry.space_group_name_H-M   'P 1'
#
loop_
_entity.id
_entity.type
_entity.pdbx_description
1 polymer ?
#
loop_
_entity_poly.entity_id
_entity_poly.type
_entity_poly.pdbx_seq_one_letter_code
_entity_poly.pdbx_strand_id
1 'polypeptide(L)' 'MKAEDLDQIFDEGNADVLQHFDLDSAIRPARPVQRVNVDFPTWMVLALDAEAKRLGITRQSVIKTWIAERLDRAAR' A
#
# COMPACT_ATOMS: atom_id res chain seq x y z
N MET A 1 -0.79 27.41 9.13
CA MET A 1 -2.26 27.61 9.06
C MET A 1 -2.88 26.76 10.16
N LYS A 2 -3.89 27.24 10.87
CA LYS A 2 -4.59 26.42 11.86
C LYS A 2 -5.64 25.55 11.16
N ALA A 3 -6.13 24.52 11.84
CA ALA A 3 -7.18 23.64 11.31
C ALA A 3 -8.47 24.43 11.00
N GLU A 4 -8.86 25.33 11.90
CA GLU A 4 -10.04 26.20 11.77
C GLU A 4 -10.01 27.04 10.48
N ASP A 5 -8.83 27.56 10.10
CA ASP A 5 -8.67 28.36 8.88
C ASP A 5 -8.82 27.49 7.61
N LEU A 6 -8.34 26.24 7.65
CA LEU A 6 -8.47 25.29 6.54
C LEU A 6 -9.92 24.83 6.36
N ASP A 7 -10.61 24.56 7.46
CA ASP A 7 -12.03 24.17 7.45
C ASP A 7 -12.88 25.28 6.84
N GLN A 8 -12.62 26.54 7.21
CA GLN A 8 -13.30 27.69 6.61
C GLN A 8 -13.07 27.78 5.10
N ILE A 9 -11.81 27.64 4.63
CA ILE A 9 -11.49 27.69 3.19
C ILE A 9 -12.16 26.53 2.44
N PHE A 10 -12.23 25.35 3.05
CA PHE A 10 -12.91 24.18 2.48
C PHE A 10 -14.40 24.43 2.32
N ASP A 11 -15.06 24.90 3.38
CA ASP A 11 -16.51 25.10 3.43
C ASP A 11 -16.97 26.28 2.55
N GLU A 12 -16.13 27.31 2.41
CA GLU A 12 -16.41 28.45 1.54
C GLU A 12 -16.32 28.11 0.04
N GLY A 13 -15.64 27.02 -0.33
CA GLY A 13 -15.57 26.51 -1.71
C GLY A 13 -14.88 27.43 -2.73
N ASN A 14 -14.29 28.55 -2.28
CA ASN A 14 -13.74 29.60 -3.12
C ASN A 14 -12.26 29.38 -3.49
N ALA A 15 -11.59 28.43 -2.84
CA ALA A 15 -10.20 28.10 -3.09
C ALA A 15 -9.96 26.60 -2.87
N ASP A 16 -9.07 26.01 -3.68
CA ASP A 16 -8.64 24.63 -3.48
C ASP A 16 -7.74 24.55 -2.24
N VAL A 17 -8.22 23.91 -1.18
CA VAL A 17 -7.46 23.71 0.06
C VAL A 17 -6.14 22.97 -0.15
N LEU A 18 -6.02 22.18 -1.23
CA LEU A 18 -4.81 21.42 -1.54
C LEU A 18 -3.59 22.32 -1.78
N GLN A 19 -3.79 23.58 -2.18
CA GLN A 19 -2.69 24.55 -2.37
C GLN A 19 -1.97 24.90 -1.06
N HIS A 20 -2.58 24.60 0.09
CA HIS A 20 -2.03 24.86 1.42
C HIS A 20 -1.29 23.65 2.01
N PHE A 21 -1.27 22.51 1.30
CA PHE A 21 -0.55 21.32 1.69
C PHE A 21 0.73 21.15 0.86
N ASP A 22 1.82 20.80 1.53
CA ASP A 22 3.03 20.33 0.85
C ASP A 22 2.85 18.86 0.47
N LEU A 23 2.35 18.65 -0.75
CA LEU A 23 2.11 17.31 -1.29
C LEU A 23 3.42 16.60 -1.68
N ASP A 24 4.49 17.35 -1.94
CA ASP A 24 5.79 16.79 -2.33
C ASP A 24 6.44 16.06 -1.15
N SER A 25 6.17 16.50 0.08
CA SER A 25 6.62 15.83 1.31
C SER A 25 5.56 14.94 1.96
N ALA A 26 4.39 14.75 1.32
CA ALA A 26 3.32 13.93 1.87
C ALA A 26 3.74 12.45 1.97
N ILE A 27 3.91 11.98 3.19
CA ILE A 27 4.21 10.59 3.51
C ILE A 27 3.04 9.95 4.24
N ARG A 28 2.89 8.62 4.14
CA ARG A 28 1.97 7.85 4.99
C ARG A 28 2.73 7.36 6.24
N PRO A 29 2.57 8.01 7.40
CA PRO A 29 3.26 7.58 8.62
C PRO A 29 2.84 6.15 8.98
N ALA A 30 3.75 5.38 9.59
CA ALA A 30 3.52 4.00 10.02
C ALA A 30 3.33 2.93 8.91
N ARG A 31 3.73 3.20 7.65
CA ARG A 31 3.84 2.15 6.61
C ARG A 31 5.25 2.06 5.98
N PRO A 32 6.32 1.90 6.78
CA PRO A 32 7.65 1.72 6.21
C PRO A 32 7.72 0.40 5.43
N VAL A 33 8.24 0.45 4.20
CA VAL A 33 8.51 -0.75 3.41
C VAL A 33 9.86 -1.32 3.83
N GLN A 34 9.86 -2.52 4.39
CA GLN A 34 11.07 -3.26 4.71
C GLN A 34 11.33 -4.35 3.67
N ARG A 35 12.56 -4.44 3.15
CA ARG A 35 12.97 -5.55 2.28
C ARG A 35 13.36 -6.76 3.13
N VAL A 36 12.84 -7.92 2.77
CA VAL A 36 13.14 -9.20 3.42
C VAL A 36 13.54 -10.18 2.33
N ASN A 37 14.67 -10.88 2.52
CA ASN A 37 15.13 -11.93 1.63
C ASN A 37 14.70 -13.30 2.20
N VAL A 38 14.15 -14.15 1.34
CA VAL A 38 13.67 -15.49 1.70
C VAL A 38 14.01 -16.45 0.57
N ASP A 39 14.60 -17.59 0.92
CA ASP A 39 14.84 -18.67 -0.03
C ASP A 39 13.63 -19.60 -0.10
N PHE A 40 13.30 -20.02 -1.33
CA PHE A 40 12.19 -20.93 -1.60
C PHE A 40 12.70 -22.19 -2.31
N PRO A 41 12.17 -23.38 -1.98
CA PRO A 41 12.41 -24.58 -2.77
C PRO A 41 11.99 -24.38 -4.23
N THR A 42 12.70 -25.01 -5.17
CA THR A 42 12.44 -24.88 -6.61
C THR A 42 10.99 -25.19 -6.98
N TRP A 43 10.40 -26.24 -6.40
CA TRP A 43 9.02 -26.62 -6.66
C TRP A 43 8.02 -25.51 -6.29
N MET A 44 8.33 -24.75 -5.23
CA MET A 44 7.47 -23.67 -4.77
C MET A 44 7.57 -22.45 -5.69
N VAL A 45 8.78 -22.11 -6.17
CA VAL A 45 8.97 -21.03 -7.15
C VAL A 45 8.20 -21.32 -8.43
N LEU A 46 8.28 -22.56 -8.94
CA LEU A 46 7.55 -22.97 -10.15
C LEU A 46 6.03 -22.88 -9.97
N ALA A 47 5.52 -23.30 -8.80
CA ALA A 47 4.10 -23.18 -8.49
C ALA A 47 3.64 -21.71 -8.41
N LEU A 48 4.42 -20.85 -7.76
CA LEU A 48 4.15 -19.42 -7.67
C LEU A 48 4.18 -18.75 -9.05
N ASP A 49 5.06 -19.18 -9.95
CA ASP A 49 5.13 -18.68 -11.33
C ASP A 49 3.94 -19.08 -12.18
N ALA A 50 3.50 -20.32 -12.07
CA ALA A 50 2.30 -20.80 -12.75
C ALA A 50 1.08 -19.99 -12.31
N GLU A 51 0.97 -19.71 -11.01
CA GLU A 51 -0.15 -18.93 -10.46
C GLU A 51 -0.09 -17.46 -10.87
N ALA A 52 1.10 -16.85 -10.80
CA ALA A 52 1.33 -15.49 -11.27
C ALA A 52 0.91 -15.32 -12.74
N LYS A 53 1.29 -16.28 -13.59
CA LYS A 53 0.87 -16.32 -15.00
C LYS A 53 -0.64 -16.48 -15.16
N ARG A 54 -1.28 -17.37 -14.38
CA ARG A 54 -2.72 -17.60 -14.42
C ARG A 54 -3.51 -16.34 -14.06
N LEU A 55 -3.02 -15.58 -13.08
CA LEU A 55 -3.64 -14.34 -12.61
C LEU A 55 -3.24 -13.10 -13.42
N GLY A 56 -2.21 -13.19 -14.27
CA GLY A 56 -1.67 -12.05 -15.00
C GLY A 56 -0.98 -11.02 -14.11
N ILE A 57 -0.42 -11.44 -12.96
CA ILE A 57 0.26 -10.57 -12.00
C ILE A 57 1.68 -11.06 -11.75
N THR A 58 2.48 -10.29 -11.00
CA THR A 58 3.85 -10.70 -10.65
C THR A 58 3.85 -11.75 -9.54
N ARG A 59 4.91 -12.58 -9.50
CA ARG A 59 5.17 -13.52 -8.40
C ARG A 59 5.13 -12.84 -7.03
N GLN A 60 5.71 -11.63 -6.94
CA GLN A 60 5.73 -10.83 -5.71
C GLN A 60 4.32 -10.42 -5.27
N SER A 61 3.43 -10.12 -6.22
CA SER A 61 2.03 -9.81 -5.91
C SER A 61 1.30 -11.03 -5.34
N VAL A 62 1.50 -12.23 -5.93
CA VAL A 62 0.95 -13.49 -5.40
C VAL A 62 1.40 -13.72 -3.96
N ILE A 63 2.71 -13.63 -3.71
CA ILE A 63 3.29 -13.81 -2.36
C ILE A 63 2.68 -12.84 -1.37
N LYS A 64 2.59 -11.54 -1.72
CA LYS A 64 2.02 -10.51 -0.84
C LYS A 64 0.56 -10.79 -0.52
N THR A 65 -0.26 -11.12 -1.52
CA THR A 65 -1.69 -11.37 -1.32
C THR A 65 -1.92 -12.57 -0.41
N TRP A 66 -1.24 -13.69 -0.66
CA TRP A 66 -1.41 -14.89 0.16
C TRP A 66 -0.95 -14.72 1.61
N ILE A 67 0.17 -14.01 1.83
CA ILE A 67 0.64 -13.70 3.18
C ILE A 67 -0.38 -12.79 3.89
N ALA A 68 -0.85 -11.73 3.23
CA ALA A 68 -1.85 -10.83 3.79
C ALA A 68 -3.14 -11.57 4.17
N GLU A 69 -3.69 -12.39 3.27
CA GLU A 69 -4.88 -13.20 3.55
C GLU A 69 -4.70 -14.14 4.75
N ARG A 70 -3.50 -14.73 4.90
CA ARG A 70 -3.22 -15.63 6.01
C ARG A 70 -3.08 -14.88 7.34
N LEU A 71 -2.43 -13.71 7.34
CA LEU A 71 -2.29 -12.85 8.52
C LEU A 71 -3.64 -12.28 8.95
N ASP A 72 -4.46 -11.81 8.00
CA ASP A 72 -5.81 -11.29 8.28
C ASP A 72 -6.72 -12.34 8.90
N ARG A 73 -6.62 -13.60 8.46
CA ARG A 73 -7.37 -14.73 9.06
C ARG A 73 -6.88 -15.08 10.46
N ALA A 74 -5.59 -14.89 10.76
CA ALA A 74 -5.02 -15.20 12.07
C ALA A 74 -5.24 -14.08 13.10
N ALA A 75 -5.44 -12.84 12.66
CA ALA A 75 -5.75 -11.70 13.50
C ALA A 75 -7.23 -11.60 13.91
N ARG A 76 -8.10 -12.43 13.33
CA ARG A 76 -9.51 -12.60 13.70
C ARG A 76 -9.68 -13.74 14.69
#